data_AF-A0A950X4G7-F1
#
_entry.id   AF-A0A950X4G7-F1
#
_cell.length_a   1.000
_cell.length_b   1.000
_cell.length_c   1.000
_cell.angle_alpha   90.00
_cell.angle_beta   90.00
_cell.angle_gamma   90.00
#
_symmetry.space_group_name_H-M   'P 1'
#
loop_
_entity.id
_entity.type
_entity.pdbx_description
1 polymer ?
#
loop_
_entity_poly.entity_id
_entity_poly.type
_entity_poly.pdbx_seq_one_letter_code
_entity_poly.pdbx_strand_id
1 'polypeptide(L)'
;MVARQRRKRRLSVVLKCAGLLLLLPGASCWAQIPPSIELPPSYTLEVLDPTFSQKGGVVSVSGSVRMANPWAETAWGYLELSLLDDKGNLITKVPVDYFPKPLTRTYHSDNEPMAVFGVSVKVGDRTVGTVRIVYHD
;
A
#
# COMPACT_ATOMS: atom_id res chain seq x y z
N MET A 1 24.73 40.58 -72.25
CA MET A 1 25.12 39.27 -71.67
C MET A 1 25.64 39.50 -70.25
N VAL A 2 25.31 38.59 -69.31
CA VAL A 2 25.75 38.49 -67.90
C VAL A 2 25.15 39.56 -66.95
N ALA A 3 23.99 39.35 -66.30
CA ALA A 3 23.59 38.41 -65.23
C ALA A 3 24.02 38.83 -63.81
N ARG A 4 23.05 39.17 -62.94
CA ARG A 4 22.67 38.37 -61.74
C ARG A 4 21.92 39.18 -60.67
N GLN A 5 20.69 38.72 -60.41
CA GLN A 5 20.08 38.44 -59.11
C GLN A 5 20.29 39.44 -57.97
N ARG A 6 19.19 40.02 -57.46
CA ARG A 6 19.06 40.32 -56.03
C ARG A 6 17.61 40.39 -55.57
N ARG A 7 17.38 39.74 -54.42
CA ARG A 7 16.27 39.86 -53.47
C ARG A 7 14.99 39.06 -53.75
N LYS A 8 15.07 37.76 -53.48
CA LYS A 8 13.94 37.04 -52.87
C LYS A 8 13.81 37.50 -51.41
N ARG A 9 12.78 38.28 -51.13
CA ARG A 9 12.33 38.62 -49.78
C ARG A 9 11.19 37.68 -49.41
N ARG A 10 11.29 37.13 -48.20
CA ARG A 10 10.21 36.63 -47.34
C ARG A 10 9.62 35.29 -47.73
N LEU A 11 9.93 34.28 -46.92
CA LEU A 11 8.95 33.47 -46.17
C LEU A 11 9.71 32.34 -45.48
N SER A 12 10.37 32.66 -44.37
CA SER A 12 10.92 31.66 -43.44
C SER A 12 10.58 32.08 -42.01
N VAL A 13 9.28 32.25 -41.75
CA VAL A 13 8.74 32.53 -40.42
C VAL A 13 7.79 31.39 -40.04
N VAL A 14 8.25 30.15 -40.18
CA VAL A 14 7.52 28.96 -39.71
C VAL A 14 8.54 27.93 -39.24
N LEU A 15 9.42 28.29 -38.30
CA LEU A 15 10.37 27.34 -37.70
C LEU A 15 10.95 27.87 -36.38
N LYS A 16 10.10 28.43 -35.50
CA LYS A 16 10.53 28.90 -34.17
C LYS A 16 9.69 28.41 -32.99
N CYS A 17 8.70 27.54 -33.19
CA CYS A 17 7.91 26.98 -32.09
C CYS A 17 8.19 25.50 -31.79
N ALA A 18 9.14 24.85 -32.47
CA ALA A 18 9.48 23.44 -32.23
C ALA A 18 10.51 23.25 -31.09
N GLY A 19 11.07 24.32 -30.52
CA GLY A 19 12.18 24.26 -29.57
C GLY A 19 11.83 24.51 -28.09
N LEU A 20 10.54 24.57 -27.73
CA LEU A 20 10.09 24.93 -26.38
C LEU A 20 9.25 23.83 -25.71
N LEU A 21 9.67 22.58 -25.87
CA LEU A 21 9.05 21.40 -25.22
C LEU A 21 10.11 20.56 -24.46
N LEU A 22 11.21 21.18 -24.04
CA LEU A 22 12.39 20.50 -23.46
C LEU A 22 12.72 20.89 -22.00
N LEU A 23 11.78 21.41 -21.22
CA LEU A 23 12.02 21.77 -19.81
C LEU A 23 10.83 21.45 -18.90
N LEU A 24 10.27 20.24 -19.03
CA LEU A 24 9.60 19.63 -17.89
C LEU A 24 10.71 19.03 -17.02
N PRO A 25 11.03 19.58 -15.84
CA PRO A 25 11.92 18.89 -14.93
C PRO A 25 11.27 17.54 -14.66
N GLY A 26 11.98 16.47 -15.00
CA GLY A 26 11.56 15.12 -14.68
C GLY A 26 11.31 15.07 -13.19
N ALA A 27 10.03 15.12 -12.81
CA ALA A 27 9.58 14.75 -11.49
C ALA A 27 10.09 13.32 -11.34
N SER A 28 11.21 13.19 -10.63
CA SER A 28 11.75 11.92 -10.26
C SER A 28 10.68 11.35 -9.34
N CYS A 29 9.75 10.59 -9.89
CA CYS A 29 8.89 9.76 -9.07
C CYS A 29 9.84 8.72 -8.51
N TRP A 30 10.41 9.06 -7.35
CA TRP A 30 10.94 8.04 -6.46
C TRP A 30 9.72 7.19 -6.16
N ALA A 31 9.58 6.09 -6.88
CA ALA A 31 8.63 5.06 -6.55
C ALA A 31 8.99 4.63 -5.13
N GLN A 32 8.28 5.18 -4.14
CA GLN A 32 8.34 4.67 -2.79
C GLN A 32 7.98 3.20 -2.91
N ILE A 33 8.97 2.34 -2.66
CA ILE A 33 8.75 0.91 -2.62
C ILE A 33 7.59 0.71 -1.64
N PRO A 34 6.46 0.15 -2.07
CA PRO A 34 5.34 -0.05 -1.17
C PRO A 34 5.84 -0.92 -0.02
N PRO A 35 5.55 -0.55 1.23
CA PRO A 35 6.03 -1.31 2.36
C PRO A 35 5.51 -2.74 2.30
N SER A 36 6.37 -3.66 2.73
CA SER A 36 6.05 -5.08 2.73
C SER A 36 5.02 -5.39 3.81
N ILE A 37 4.10 -6.31 3.52
CA ILE A 37 3.21 -6.88 4.53
C ILE A 37 3.65 -8.31 4.78
N GLU A 38 4.08 -8.57 6.01
CA GLU A 38 4.47 -9.91 6.47
C GLU A 38 3.31 -10.55 7.22
N LEU A 39 2.89 -11.72 6.74
CA LEU A 39 1.87 -12.56 7.37
C LEU A 39 2.53 -13.87 7.80
N PRO A 40 3.02 -13.99 9.04
CA PRO A 40 3.47 -15.27 9.56
C PRO A 40 2.35 -16.31 9.49
N PRO A 41 2.69 -17.60 9.27
CA PRO A 41 1.69 -18.65 9.20
C PRO A 41 0.88 -18.70 10.50
N SER A 42 -0.43 -18.61 10.36
CA SER A 42 -1.40 -18.79 11.45
C SER A 42 -2.33 -19.94 11.05
N TYR A 43 -2.51 -20.89 11.96
CA TYR A 43 -3.44 -22.01 11.76
C TYR A 43 -4.89 -21.63 12.12
N THR A 44 -5.09 -20.46 12.73
CA THR A 44 -6.39 -20.04 13.27
C THR A 44 -7.09 -19.06 12.33
N LEU A 45 -6.42 -17.96 11.98
CA LEU A 45 -6.96 -16.92 11.10
C LEU A 45 -6.10 -16.74 9.87
N GLU A 46 -6.76 -16.57 8.74
CA GLU A 46 -6.17 -16.14 7.49
C GLU A 46 -6.46 -14.64 7.31
N VAL A 47 -5.40 -13.86 7.05
CA VAL A 47 -5.50 -12.43 6.74
C VAL A 47 -5.62 -12.25 5.23
N LEU A 48 -6.66 -11.54 4.81
CA LEU A 48 -7.03 -11.33 3.42
C LEU A 48 -6.97 -9.82 3.08
N ASP A 49 -6.48 -9.54 1.88
CA ASP A 49 -6.39 -8.18 1.31
C ASP A 49 -5.84 -7.11 2.27
N PRO A 50 -4.73 -7.38 2.99
CA PRO A 50 -4.18 -6.40 3.91
C PRO A 50 -3.71 -5.17 3.11
N THR A 51 -4.17 -4.00 3.55
CA THR A 51 -3.90 -2.72 2.94
C THR A 51 -3.14 -1.84 3.91
N PHE A 52 -2.18 -1.09 3.38
CA PHE A 52 -1.36 -0.16 4.13
C PHE A 52 -1.38 1.21 3.45
N SER A 53 -1.42 2.27 4.25
CA SER A 53 -1.08 3.62 3.78
C SER A 53 -0.38 4.43 4.88
N GLN A 54 0.53 5.32 4.48
CA GLN A 54 1.16 6.26 5.39
C GLN A 54 0.99 7.68 4.86
N LYS A 55 0.40 8.56 5.65
CA LYS A 55 0.17 9.97 5.30
C LYS A 55 0.30 10.86 6.52
N GLY A 56 1.12 11.91 6.42
CA GLY A 56 1.25 12.91 7.48
C GLY A 56 1.68 12.33 8.84
N GLY A 57 2.59 11.36 8.84
CA GLY A 57 3.07 10.70 10.06
C GLY A 57 2.04 9.80 10.75
N VAL A 58 0.95 9.46 10.07
CA VAL A 58 -0.04 8.46 10.48
C VAL A 58 0.03 7.29 9.51
N VAL A 59 0.02 6.09 10.06
CA VAL A 59 -0.01 4.82 9.34
C VAL A 59 -1.38 4.19 9.54
N SER A 60 -2.06 3.88 8.46
CA SER A 60 -3.34 3.18 8.47
C SER A 60 -3.14 1.79 7.89
N VAL A 61 -3.54 0.78 8.65
CA VAL A 61 -3.52 -0.63 8.25
C VAL A 61 -4.93 -1.17 8.38
N SER A 62 -5.40 -1.87 7.36
CA SER A 62 -6.72 -2.51 7.36
C SER A 62 -6.69 -3.79 6.56
N GLY A 63 -7.72 -4.61 6.71
CA GLY A 63 -7.88 -5.81 5.91
C GLY A 63 -9.08 -6.61 6.37
N SER A 64 -9.18 -7.81 5.85
CA SER A 64 -10.17 -8.78 6.28
C SER A 64 -9.50 -9.99 6.91
N VAL A 65 -10.22 -10.72 7.74
CA VAL A 65 -9.79 -12.02 8.25
C VAL A 65 -10.93 -13.02 8.14
N ARG A 66 -10.59 -14.28 7.93
CA ARG A 66 -11.49 -15.41 8.06
C ARG A 66 -10.81 -16.51 8.87
N MET A 67 -11.58 -17.50 9.33
CA MET A 67 -10.98 -18.69 9.92
C MET A 67 -10.21 -19.47 8.84
N ALA A 68 -8.96 -19.80 9.13
CA ALA A 68 -8.17 -20.69 8.26
C ALA A 68 -8.75 -22.11 8.26
N ASN A 69 -9.33 -22.53 9.39
CA ASN A 69 -10.12 -23.75 9.52
C ASN A 69 -11.49 -23.41 10.15
N PRO A 70 -12.57 -23.24 9.36
CA PRO A 70 -13.90 -22.89 9.84
C PRO A 70 -14.54 -23.86 10.85
N TRP A 71 -13.96 -25.06 11.00
CA TRP A 71 -14.44 -26.13 11.87
C TRP A 71 -13.65 -26.25 13.17
N ALA A 72 -12.54 -25.51 13.31
CA ALA A 72 -11.78 -25.50 14.55
C ALA A 72 -12.53 -24.72 15.64
N GLU A 73 -12.51 -25.25 16.87
CA GLU A 73 -12.87 -24.46 18.04
C GLU A 73 -11.69 -23.53 18.36
N THR A 74 -11.93 -22.22 18.35
CA THR A 74 -10.88 -21.22 18.58
C THR A 74 -11.37 -20.17 19.56
N ALA A 75 -10.53 -19.84 20.54
CA ALA A 75 -10.81 -18.74 21.45
C ALA A 75 -10.86 -17.40 20.71
N TRP A 76 -11.56 -16.42 21.28
CA TRP A 76 -11.62 -15.09 20.68
C TRP A 76 -10.34 -14.32 21.00
N GLY A 77 -9.45 -14.31 20.03
CA GLY A 77 -8.18 -13.60 20.08
C GLY A 77 -8.24 -12.18 19.50
N TYR A 78 -7.06 -11.61 19.29
CA TYR A 78 -6.86 -10.33 18.61
C TYR A 78 -5.71 -10.41 17.60
N LEU A 79 -5.63 -9.43 16.69
CA LEU A 79 -4.51 -9.27 15.77
C LEU A 79 -3.49 -8.32 16.38
N GLU A 80 -2.22 -8.69 16.38
CA GLU A 80 -1.13 -7.79 16.73
C GLU A 80 -0.48 -7.26 15.46
N LEU A 81 -0.45 -5.93 15.33
CA LEU A 81 0.28 -5.25 14.26
C LEU A 81 1.59 -4.71 14.78
N SER A 82 2.70 -5.16 14.19
CA SER A 82 4.03 -4.62 14.42
C SER A 82 4.44 -3.76 13.22
N LEU A 83 4.69 -2.48 13.45
CA LEU A 83 5.21 -1.55 12.44
C LEU A 83 6.74 -1.53 12.55
N LEU A 84 7.42 -1.87 11.47
CA LEU A 84 8.87 -1.98 11.38
C LEU A 84 9.43 -0.90 10.43
N ASP A 85 10.58 -0.33 10.75
CA ASP A 85 11.31 0.55 9.82
C ASP A 85 11.95 -0.24 8.67
N ASP A 86 12.57 0.46 7.72
CA ASP A 86 13.24 -0.14 6.56
C ASP A 86 14.42 -1.08 6.92
N LYS A 87 14.88 -1.04 8.18
CA LYS A 87 15.95 -1.90 8.72
C LYS A 87 15.40 -3.07 9.53
N GLY A 88 14.08 -3.19 9.66
CA GLY A 88 13.42 -4.22 10.46
C GLY A 88 13.35 -3.90 11.96
N ASN A 89 13.67 -2.68 12.40
CA ASN A 89 13.53 -2.29 13.80
C ASN A 89 12.07 -1.97 14.13
N LEU A 90 11.63 -2.37 15.31
CA LEU A 90 10.29 -2.08 15.79
C LEU A 90 10.09 -0.58 16.03
N ILE A 91 9.12 0.01 15.34
CA ILE A 91 8.64 1.37 15.59
C ILE A 91 7.60 1.34 16.71
N THR A 92 6.58 0.50 16.55
CA THR A 92 5.50 0.32 17.53
C THR A 92 4.73 -0.96 17.26
N LYS A 93 3.97 -1.39 18.26
CA LYS A 93 3.17 -2.62 18.27
C LYS A 93 1.80 -2.30 18.85
N VAL A 94 0.74 -2.71 18.16
CA VAL A 94 -0.63 -2.34 18.50
C VAL A 94 -1.55 -3.57 18.42
N PRO A 95 -2.30 -3.87 19.49
CA PRO A 95 -3.38 -4.85 19.42
C PRO A 95 -4.56 -4.25 18.66
N VAL A 96 -5.10 -5.03 17.72
CA VAL A 96 -6.19 -4.65 16.84
C VAL A 96 -7.26 -5.71 16.92
N ASP A 97 -8.47 -5.26 17.24
CA ASP A 97 -9.64 -6.12 17.22
C ASP A 97 -10.20 -6.24 15.78
N TYR A 98 -10.98 -7.28 15.54
CA TYR A 98 -11.63 -7.54 14.27
C TYR A 98 -13.10 -7.91 14.49
N PHE A 99 -13.97 -7.47 13.58
CA PHE A 99 -15.41 -7.62 13.72
C PHE A 99 -16.11 -7.88 12.37
N PRO A 100 -17.18 -8.71 12.34
CA PRO A 100 -17.67 -9.56 13.41
C PRO A 100 -16.67 -10.67 13.78
N LYS A 101 -16.71 -11.20 15.00
CA LYS A 101 -15.88 -12.38 15.33
C LYS A 101 -16.35 -13.56 14.45
N PRO A 102 -15.46 -14.22 13.68
CA PRO A 102 -15.80 -15.42 12.94
C PRO A 102 -16.33 -16.47 13.90
N LEU A 103 -17.47 -17.07 13.54
CA LEU A 103 -18.10 -18.10 14.33
C LEU A 103 -17.68 -19.47 13.77
N THR A 104 -17.29 -20.37 14.68
CA THR A 104 -17.12 -21.79 14.35
C THR A 104 -18.43 -22.33 13.80
N ARG A 105 -18.32 -23.20 12.78
CA ARG A 105 -19.48 -23.71 12.06
C ARG A 105 -19.76 -25.15 12.35
N THR A 106 -21.05 -25.45 12.48
CA THR A 106 -21.57 -26.82 12.64
C THR A 106 -21.88 -27.50 11.30
N TYR A 107 -21.95 -26.77 10.19
CA TYR A 107 -22.30 -27.30 8.88
C TYR A 107 -21.36 -26.77 7.78
N HIS A 108 -21.06 -27.61 6.80
CA HIS A 108 -20.29 -27.24 5.61
C HIS A 108 -21.17 -26.39 4.69
N SER A 109 -20.82 -25.13 4.47
CA SER A 109 -21.48 -24.24 3.50
C SER A 109 -20.45 -23.41 2.74
N ASP A 110 -20.79 -23.05 1.51
CA ASP A 110 -19.91 -22.30 0.59
C ASP A 110 -19.80 -20.81 0.95
N ASN A 111 -20.66 -20.31 1.82
CA ASN A 111 -20.58 -18.93 2.30
C ASN A 111 -19.38 -18.84 3.26
N GLU A 112 -18.39 -17.98 3.10
CA GLU A 112 -17.29 -17.85 4.07
C GLU A 112 -17.36 -16.47 4.76
N PRO A 113 -17.69 -16.39 6.06
CA PRO A 113 -17.94 -15.13 6.71
C PRO A 113 -16.61 -14.44 7.00
N MET A 114 -16.48 -13.21 6.51
CA MET A 114 -15.28 -12.40 6.73
C MET A 114 -15.51 -11.41 7.86
N ALA A 115 -14.48 -11.24 8.68
CA ALA A 115 -14.36 -10.14 9.62
C ALA A 115 -13.46 -9.07 9.02
N VAL A 116 -13.60 -7.83 9.47
CA VAL A 116 -12.73 -6.73 9.07
C VAL A 116 -11.94 -6.20 10.25
N PHE A 117 -10.74 -5.68 9.98
CA PHE A 117 -9.94 -4.96 10.94
C PHE A 117 -9.40 -3.66 10.33
N GLY A 118 -9.11 -2.69 11.19
CA GLY A 118 -8.56 -1.42 10.77
C GLY A 118 -8.02 -0.64 11.95
N VAL A 119 -6.83 -0.08 11.80
CA VAL A 119 -6.23 0.81 12.80
C VAL A 119 -5.48 1.95 12.12
N SER A 120 -5.46 3.10 12.79
CA SER A 120 -4.58 4.22 12.43
C SER A 120 -3.66 4.54 13.59
N VAL A 121 -2.36 4.57 13.34
CA VAL A 121 -1.31 4.70 14.35
C VAL A 121 -0.42 5.89 14.00
N LYS A 122 -0.21 6.80 14.94
CA LYS A 122 0.71 7.93 14.76
C LYS A 122 2.15 7.45 14.96
N VAL A 123 2.96 7.56 13.91
CA VAL A 123 4.39 7.17 13.89
C VAL A 123 5.33 8.37 13.78
N GLY A 124 4.79 9.58 13.60
CA GLY A 124 5.58 10.81 13.44
C GLY A 124 6.37 10.80 12.13
N ASP A 125 7.62 11.23 12.17
CA ASP A 125 8.47 11.34 10.98
C ASP A 125 9.13 10.00 10.59
N ARG A 126 8.78 8.90 11.25
CA ARG A 126 9.36 7.57 10.96
C ARG A 126 8.68 6.94 9.74
N THR A 127 9.47 6.48 8.78
CA THR A 127 9.01 5.67 7.66
C THR A 127 8.78 4.24 8.11
N VAL A 128 7.61 3.67 7.78
CA VAL A 128 7.35 2.24 7.98
C VAL A 128 7.72 1.51 6.69
N GLY A 129 8.65 0.56 6.79
CA GLY A 129 9.09 -0.29 5.69
C GLY A 129 8.36 -1.63 5.66
N THR A 130 7.92 -2.13 6.81
CA THR A 130 7.21 -3.42 6.90
C THR A 130 6.13 -3.40 7.97
N VAL A 131 4.98 -4.03 7.67
CA VAL A 131 3.92 -4.29 8.63
C VAL A 131 3.78 -5.79 8.81
N ARG A 132 3.96 -6.26 10.05
CA ARG A 132 3.77 -7.66 10.41
C ARG A 132 2.45 -7.83 11.17
N ILE A 133 1.63 -8.78 10.73
CA ILE A 133 0.30 -9.06 11.31
C ILE A 133 0.31 -10.47 11.89
N VAL A 134 0.09 -10.61 13.20
CA VAL A 134 0.10 -11.91 13.91
C VAL A 134 -1.19 -12.08 14.69
N TYR A 135 -1.72 -13.30 14.77
CA TYR A 135 -2.87 -13.62 15.61
C TYR A 135 -2.42 -14.13 16.99
N HIS A 136 -3.13 -13.71 18.04
CA HIS A 136 -2.95 -14.15 19.42
C HIS A 136 -4.29 -14.55 20.04
N ASP A 137 -4.32 -15.68 20.75
CA ASP A 137 -5.48 -16.26 21.45
C ASP A 137 -5.61 -15.84 22.92
#